data_AF-A0A0M8YAL2-F1
#
_entry.id   AF-A0A0M8YAL2-F1
#
_cell.length_a   1.000
_cell.length_b   1.000
_cell.length_c   1.000
_cell.angle_alpha   90.00
_cell.angle_beta   90.00
_cell.angle_gamma   90.00
#
_symmetry.space_group_name_H-M   'P 1'
#
loop_
_entity.id
_entity.type
_entity.pdbx_description
1 polymer ?
#
loop_
_entity_poly.entity_id
_entity_poly.type
_entity_poly.pdbx_seq_one_letter_code
_entity_poly.pdbx_strand_id
1 'polypeptide(L)' 'MAFPRGRLLAVSGGRLYVLAPDGWDVVGGPRPEGARPIGREEAEEWCRFEGVEVEVLDAVPVPE' A
#
# COMPACT_ATOMS: atom_id res chain seq x y z
N MET A 1 11.02 9.53 -8.69
CA MET A 1 10.47 8.23 -9.16
C MET A 1 9.00 8.44 -9.48
N ALA A 2 8.51 7.90 -10.60
CA ALA A 2 7.12 7.97 -11.01
C ALA A 2 6.49 6.57 -10.86
N PHE A 3 5.32 6.48 -10.24
CA PHE A 3 4.56 5.23 -10.09
C PHE A 3 3.38 5.27 -11.06
N PRO A 4 3.53 4.74 -12.28
CA PRO A 4 2.52 4.89 -13.33
C PRO A 4 1.18 4.22 -12.97
N ARG A 5 1.19 3.24 -12.05
CA ARG A 5 -0.01 2.60 -11.50
C ARG A 5 -0.46 3.15 -10.15
N GLY A 6 0.11 4.27 -9.72
CA GLY A 6 -0.08 4.81 -8.39
C GLY A 6 0.62 3.98 -7.31
N ARG A 7 0.22 4.18 -6.05
CA ARG A 7 0.88 3.59 -4.88
C ARG A 7 -0.10 2.69 -4.14
N LEU A 8 0.39 1.58 -3.61
CA LEU A 8 -0.39 0.77 -2.69
C LEU A 8 -0.66 1.54 -1.40
N LEU A 9 -1.93 1.53 -1.01
CA LEU A 9 -2.40 2.01 0.27
C LEU A 9 -3.00 0.85 1.06
N ALA A 10 -2.70 0.78 2.34
CA ALA A 10 -3.30 -0.16 3.26
C ALA A 10 -4.05 0.58 4.37
N VAL A 11 -5.14 0.00 4.85
CA VAL A 11 -5.86 0.50 6.02
C VAL A 11 -5.71 -0.53 7.14
N SER A 12 -5.13 -0.11 8.26
CA SER A 12 -4.92 -0.96 9.43
C SER A 12 -5.22 -0.17 10.71
N GLY A 13 -6.13 -0.69 11.53
CA GLY A 13 -6.63 -0.03 12.75
C GLY A 13 -7.09 1.43 12.54
N GLY A 14 -7.78 1.70 11.44
CA GLY A 14 -8.28 3.04 11.09
C GLY A 14 -7.21 4.03 10.60
N ARG A 15 -5.94 3.61 10.51
CA ARG A 15 -4.85 4.40 9.93
C ARG A 15 -4.60 4.00 8.49
N LEU A 16 -4.18 4.96 7.69
CA LEU A 16 -3.79 4.76 6.30
C LEU A 16 -2.26 4.65 6.23
N TYR A 17 -1.78 3.68 5.47
CA TYR A 17 -0.36 3.47 5.21
C TYR A 17 -0.11 3.48 3.71
N VAL A 18 1.01 4.04 3.29
CA VAL A 18 1.48 4.00 1.90
C VAL A 18 2.72 3.13 1.82
N LEU A 19 2.79 2.28 0.79
CA LEU A 19 3.97 1.47 0.55
C LEU A 19 5.08 2.33 -0.07
N ALA A 20 6.04 2.72 0.75
CA ALA A 20 7.28 3.40 0.38
C ALA A 20 8.41 2.44 -0.01
N PRO A 21 9.48 2.92 -0.68
CA PRO A 21 10.61 2.06 -1.08
C PRO A 21 11.30 1.34 0.09
N ASP A 22 11.19 1.89 1.30
CA ASP A 22 11.73 1.39 2.55
C ASP A 22 10.70 0.64 3.42
N GLY A 23 9.44 0.58 2.99
CA GLY A 23 8.37 -0.14 3.69
C GLY A 23 7.09 0.67 3.84
N TRP A 24 6.27 0.33 4.83
CA TRP A 24 4.99 1.01 5.06
C TRP A 24 5.17 2.27 5.90
N ASP A 25 4.82 3.42 5.32
CA ASP A 25 4.77 4.69 6.03
C ASP A 25 3.33 5.05 6.39
N VAL A 26 3.12 5.52 7.63
CA VAL A 26 1.83 6.08 8.03
C VAL A 26 1.60 7.41 7.30
N VAL A 27 0.41 7.57 6.73
CA VAL A 27 -0.02 8.83 6.12
C VAL A 27 -1.22 9.40 6.87
N GLY A 28 -1.15 10.69 7.14
CA GLY A 28 -2.26 11.43 7.75
C GLY A 28 -3.35 11.75 6.73
N GLY A 29 -4.56 11.99 7.23
CA GLY A 29 -5.68 12.48 6.43
C GLY A 29 -6.57 11.38 5.84
N PRO A 30 -7.60 11.79 5.07
CA PRO A 30 -8.54 10.86 4.47
C PRO A 30 -7.92 10.09 3.32
N ARG A 31 -8.53 8.94 2.99
CA ARG A 31 -8.21 8.19 1.77
C ARG A 31 -8.35 9.10 0.54
N PRO A 32 -7.34 9.17 -0.35
CA PRO A 32 -7.42 10.00 -1.56
C PRO A 32 -8.64 9.64 -2.43
N GLU A 33 -9.27 10.63 -3.05
CA GLU A 33 -10.50 10.43 -3.84
C GLU A 33 -10.33 9.45 -5.01
N GLY A 34 -9.13 9.42 -5.62
CA GLY A 34 -8.79 8.49 -6.70
C GLY A 34 -8.39 7.08 -6.23
N ALA A 35 -8.29 6.84 -4.92
CA ALA A 35 -7.93 5.52 -4.43
C ALA A 35 -9.09 4.55 -4.62
N ARG A 36 -8.81 3.41 -5.26
CA ARG A 36 -9.78 2.32 -5.44
C ARG A 36 -9.42 1.17 -4.48
N PRO A 37 -10.39 0.58 -3.77
CA PRO A 37 -10.15 -0.64 -3.01
C PRO A 37 -9.77 -1.78 -3.97
N ILE A 38 -8.74 -2.53 -3.61
CA ILE A 38 -8.29 -3.71 -4.37
C ILE A 38 -8.19 -4.92 -3.44
N GLY A 39 -8.31 -6.11 -4.01
CA GLY A 39 -8.10 -7.37 -3.30
C GLY A 39 -6.63 -7.75 -3.15
N ARG A 40 -6.37 -8.86 -2.45
CA ARG A 40 -5.02 -9.41 -2.28
C ARG A 40 -4.35 -9.72 -3.62
N GLU A 41 -5.05 -10.37 -4.53
CA GLU A 41 -4.51 -10.76 -5.85
C GLU A 41 -4.04 -9.53 -6.66
N GLU A 42 -4.88 -8.49 -6.76
CA GLU A 42 -4.53 -7.23 -7.41
C GLU A 42 -3.32 -6.54 -6.76
N ALA A 43 -3.19 -6.62 -5.43
CA ALA A 43 -2.04 -6.08 -4.71
C ALA A 43 -0.75 -6.87 -5.01
N GLU A 44 -0.84 -8.20 -5.12
CA GLU A 44 0.29 -9.04 -5.52
C GLU A 44 0.73 -8.78 -6.96
N GLU A 45 -0.22 -8.60 -7.87
CA GLU A 45 0.05 -8.21 -9.26
C GLU A 45 0.76 -6.86 -9.34
N TRP A 46 0.33 -5.89 -8.52
CA TRP A 46 1.03 -4.60 -8.41
C TRP A 46 2.47 -4.80 -7.91
N CYS A 47 2.68 -5.63 -6.89
CA CYS A 47 4.02 -5.92 -6.36
C CYS A 47 4.92 -6.53 -7.43
N ARG A 48 4.43 -7.54 -8.17
CA ARG A 48 5.16 -8.17 -9.29
C ARG A 48 5.52 -7.15 -10.37
N PHE A 49 4.61 -6.23 -10.70
CA PHE A 49 4.84 -5.23 -11.75
C PHE A 49 5.87 -4.18 -11.33
N GLU A 50 5.84 -3.74 -10.07
CA GLU A 50 6.74 -2.72 -9.54
C GLU A 50 8.07 -3.30 -9.01
N GLY A 51 8.24 -4.63 -9.05
CA GLY A 51 9.45 -5.32 -8.56
C GLY A 51 9.57 -5.29 -7.04
N VAL A 52 8.45 -5.27 -6.33
CA VAL A 52 8.37 -5.30 -4.87
C VAL A 52 8.07 -6.72 -4.40
N GLU A 53 8.71 -7.15 -3.32
CA GLU A 53 8.48 -8.46 -2.69
C GLU A 53 7.03 -8.56 -2.16
N VAL A 54 6.34 -9.66 -2.45
CA VAL A 54 4.92 -9.86 -2.13
C VAL A 54 4.69 -9.93 -0.61
N GLU A 55 5.67 -10.41 0.13
CA GLU A 55 5.68 -10.56 1.58
C GLU A 55 5.51 -9.21 2.30
N VAL A 56 5.79 -8.09 1.62
CA VAL A 56 5.56 -6.75 2.19
C VAL A 56 4.09 -6.51 2.49
N LEU A 57 3.17 -7.17 1.77
CA LEU A 57 1.73 -7.05 1.98
C LEU A 57 1.31 -7.60 3.35
N ASP A 58 2.10 -8.50 3.94
CA ASP A 58 1.87 -9.09 5.26
C ASP A 58 2.54 -8.29 6.38
N ALA A 59 3.34 -7.27 6.03
CA ALA A 59 4.09 -6.42 6.95
C ALA A 59 3.41 -5.07 7.23
N VAL A 60 2.11 -4.92 6.93
CA VAL A 60 1.37 -3.68 7.23
C VAL A 60 1.35 -3.48 8.75
N PRO A 61 1.79 -2.33 9.29
CA PRO A 61 1.80 -2.10 10.72
C PRO A 61 0.41 -2.22 11.33
N VAL A 62 0.33 -2.93 12.46
CA VAL A 62 -0.85 -2.94 13.32
C VAL A 62 -0.67 -1.89 14.41
N PRO A 63 -1.60 -0.94 14.58
CA PRO A 63 -1.51 -0.03 15.72
C PRO A 63 -1.70 -0.82 17.02
N GLU A 64 -0.86 -0.53 18.01
CA GLU A 64 -1.01 -1.00 19.40
C GLU A 64 -2.28 -0.48 20.06
#